data_AF-A0A2L2Z6X9-F1
#
_entry.id   AF-A0A2L2Z6X9-F1
#
_cell.length_a   1.000
_cell.length_b   1.000
_cell.length_c   1.000
_cell.angle_alpha   90.00
_cell.angle_beta   90.00
_cell.angle_gamma   90.00
#
_symmetry.space_group_name_H-M   'P 1'
#
loop_
_entity.id
_entity.type
_entity.pdbx_description
1 polymer ?
#
loop_
_entity_poly.entity_id
_entity_poly.type
_entity_poly.pdbx_seq_one_letter_code
_entity_poly.pdbx_strand_id
1 'polypeptide(L)'
;VSDMLNGFLHPMAAYSAFKETWMFGKAGCEMYAACCGLFGLVSIISLTTIAIERCTVRSINPLYGGNLFSNNKAKMSILLIWIYCLLL
;
A
#
# COMPACT_ATOMS: atom_id res chain seq x y z
N VAL A 1 -1.69 -6.26 3.58
CA VAL A 1 -3.08 -6.36 3.06
C VAL A 1 -3.17 -5.87 1.63
N SER A 2 -2.59 -4.70 1.32
CA SER A 2 -2.42 -4.15 -0.02
C SER A 2 -1.86 -5.17 -1.01
N ASP A 3 -0.77 -5.87 -0.67
CA ASP A 3 -0.12 -6.81 -1.59
C ASP A 3 -0.96 -8.07 -1.86
N MET A 4 -1.73 -8.54 -0.86
CA MET A 4 -2.65 -9.65 -1.06
C MET A 4 -3.81 -9.24 -1.98
N LEU A 5 -4.35 -8.04 -1.80
CA LEU A 5 -5.38 -7.48 -2.68
C LEU A 5 -4.85 -7.32 -4.10
N ASN A 6 -3.62 -6.80 -4.28
CA ASN A 6 -2.95 -6.74 -5.58
C ASN A 6 -2.74 -8.14 -6.20
N GLY A 7 -2.48 -9.16 -5.38
CA GLY A 7 -2.41 -10.56 -5.80
C GLY A 7 -3.72 -11.05 -6.45
N PHE A 8 -4.89 -10.60 -5.98
CA PHE A 8 -6.18 -10.96 -6.58
C PHE A 8 -6.40 -10.35 -7.97
N LEU A 9 -5.66 -9.30 -8.35
CA LEU A 9 -5.73 -8.72 -9.69
C LEU A 9 -4.87 -9.48 -10.72
N HIS A 10 -3.87 -10.25 -10.29
CA HIS A 10 -2.99 -11.00 -11.20
C HIS A 10 -3.71 -12.00 -12.13
N PRO A 11 -4.71 -12.79 -11.67
CA PRO A 11 -5.46 -13.67 -12.56
C PRO A 11 -6.19 -12.94 -13.68
N MET A 12 -6.65 -11.71 -13.41
CA MET A 12 -7.32 -10.84 -14.40
C MET A 12 -6.35 -10.44 -15.52
N ALA A 13 -5.14 -10.04 -15.14
CA ALA A 13 -4.06 -9.73 -16.06
C ALA A 13 -3.60 -10.96 -16.86
N ALA A 14 -3.44 -12.10 -16.18
CA ALA A 14 -3.05 -13.36 -16.83
C ALA A 14 -4.08 -13.78 -17.88
N TYR A 15 -5.37 -13.72 -17.55
CA TYR A 15 -6.45 -14.03 -18.50
C TYR A 15 -6.44 -13.09 -19.72
N SER A 16 -6.23 -11.79 -19.51
CA SER A 16 -6.09 -10.83 -20.61
C SER A 16 -4.86 -11.11 -21.47
N ALA A 17 -3.75 -11.56 -20.89
CA ALA A 17 -2.54 -11.89 -21.62
C ALA A 17 -2.72 -13.14 -22.50
N PHE A 18 -3.39 -14.19 -22.00
CA PHE A 18 -3.71 -15.38 -22.78
C PHE A 18 -4.68 -15.13 -23.95
N LYS A 19 -5.51 -14.08 -23.86
CA LYS A 19 -6.48 -13.69 -24.89
C LYS A 19 -5.97 -12.57 -25.80
N GLU A 20 -4.76 -12.07 -25.57
CA GLU A 20 -4.11 -10.94 -26.27
C GLU A 20 -4.97 -9.66 -26.37
N THR A 21 -6.09 -9.61 -25.65
CA THR A 21 -7.13 -8.59 -25.74
C THR A 21 -7.79 -8.42 -24.37
N TRP A 22 -8.19 -7.19 -24.05
CA TRP A 22 -8.81 -6.88 -22.76
C TRP A 22 -10.28 -7.29 -22.75
N MET A 23 -10.58 -8.43 -22.13
CA MET A 23 -11.91 -9.06 -22.13
C MET A 23 -12.89 -8.45 -21.11
N PHE A 24 -12.40 -7.71 -20.11
CA PHE A 24 -13.22 -7.17 -19.02
C PHE A 24 -13.89 -5.82 -19.35
N GLY A 25 -13.84 -5.42 -20.62
CA GLY A 25 -14.39 -4.15 -21.10
C GLY A 25 -13.67 -2.92 -20.53
N LYS A 26 -14.17 -1.73 -20.88
CA LYS A 26 -13.55 -0.46 -20.50
C LYS A 26 -13.58 -0.22 -18.99
N ALA A 27 -14.72 -0.51 -18.35
CA ALA A 27 -14.87 -0.37 -16.90
C ALA A 27 -13.91 -1.27 -16.11
N GLY A 28 -13.69 -2.51 -16.57
CA GLY A 28 -12.71 -3.41 -15.94
C GLY A 28 -11.27 -2.93 -16.09
N CYS A 29 -10.92 -2.31 -17.22
CA CYS A 29 -9.58 -1.73 -17.43
C CYS A 29 -9.33 -0.56 -16.48
N GLU A 30 -10.31 0.34 -16.37
CA GLU A 30 -10.23 1.53 -15.53
C GLU A 30 -10.17 1.17 -14.04
N MET A 31 -11.01 0.23 -13.58
CA MET A 31 -10.92 -0.32 -12.23
C MET A 31 -9.60 -1.05 -11.97
N TYR A 32 -9.12 -1.88 -12.90
CA TYR A 32 -7.86 -2.61 -12.73
C TYR A 32 -6.69 -1.63 -12.58
N ALA A 33 -6.60 -0.63 -13.45
CA ALA A 33 -5.57 0.39 -13.39
C ALA A 33 -5.64 1.20 -12.08
N ALA A 34 -6.84 1.63 -11.67
CA ALA A 34 -7.05 2.33 -10.41
C ALA A 34 -6.65 1.46 -9.20
N CYS A 35 -7.11 0.21 -9.13
CA CYS A 35 -6.78 -0.70 -8.04
C CYS A 35 -5.28 -1.00 -7.96
N CYS A 36 -4.61 -1.29 -9.09
CA CYS A 36 -3.17 -1.48 -9.10
C CYS A 36 -2.42 -0.23 -8.60
N GLY A 37 -2.83 0.96 -9.03
CA GLY A 37 -2.26 2.23 -8.56
C GLY A 37 -2.45 2.44 -7.06
N LEU A 38 -3.67 2.29 -6.57
CA LEU A 38 -4.02 2.45 -5.15
C LEU A 38 -3.26 1.47 -4.26
N PHE A 39 -3.27 0.17 -4.58
CA PHE A 39 -2.59 -0.84 -3.78
C PHE A 39 -1.07 -0.70 -3.82
N GLY A 40 -0.52 -0.29 -4.97
CA GLY A 40 0.90 0.03 -5.11
C GLY A 40 1.32 1.22 -4.22
N LEU A 41 0.56 2.31 -4.25
CA LEU A 41 0.81 3.49 -3.42
C LEU A 41 0.72 3.18 -1.93
N VAL A 42 -0.32 2.46 -1.50
CA VAL A 42 -0.48 2.04 -0.09
C VAL A 42 0.74 1.23 0.37
N SER A 43 1.26 0.33 -0.47
CA SER A 43 2.44 -0.49 -0.14
C SER A 43 3.70 0.37 0.03
N ILE A 44 3.96 1.29 -0.92
CA ILE A 44 5.11 2.20 -0.85
C ILE A 44 5.06 3.08 0.40
N ILE A 45 3.93 3.74 0.66
CA ILE A 45 3.80 4.67 1.79
C ILE A 45 3.90 3.90 3.12
N SER A 46 3.36 2.68 3.19
CA SER A 46 3.50 1.82 4.37
C SER A 46 4.97 1.49 4.64
N LEU A 47 5.72 1.10 3.62
CA LEU A 47 7.16 0.83 3.73
C LEU A 47 7.96 2.08 4.11
N THR A 48 7.65 3.23 3.53
CA THR A 48 8.27 4.51 3.90
C THR A 48 8.01 4.86 5.35
N THR A 49 6.78 4.67 5.83
CA THR A 49 6.40 4.89 7.23
C THR A 49 7.23 4.00 8.14
N ILE A 50 7.27 2.69 7.88
CA ILE A 50 8.09 1.75 8.65
C ILE A 50 9.57 2.19 8.63
N ALA A 51 10.12 2.56 7.48
CA ALA A 51 11.51 2.99 7.37
C ALA A 51 11.79 4.23 8.24
N ILE A 52 10.90 5.23 8.21
CA ILE A 52 10.99 6.41 9.07
C ILE A 52 10.95 6.00 10.54
N GLU A 53 10.00 5.16 10.95
CA GLU A 53 9.91 4.68 12.33
C GLU A 53 11.23 4.07 12.81
N ARG A 54 11.82 3.16 12.01
CA ARG A 54 13.08 2.48 12.38
C ARG A 54 14.27 3.43 12.36
N CYS A 55 14.33 4.36 11.41
CA CYS A 55 15.39 5.37 11.34
C CYS A 55 15.30 6.37 12.50
N THR A 56 14.10 6.82 12.84
CA THR A 56 13.85 7.71 13.98
C THR A 56 14.18 7.02 15.29
N VAL A 57 13.75 5.77 15.48
CA VAL A 57 14.13 4.98 16.66
C VAL A 57 15.65 4.83 16.75
N ARG A 58 16.34 4.51 15.64
CA ARG A 58 17.81 4.37 15.66
C ARG A 58 18.54 5.69 15.92
N SER A 59 18.06 6.80 15.37
CA SER A 59 18.71 8.11 15.48
C SER A 59 18.42 8.79 16.82
N ILE A 60 17.21 8.62 17.37
CA ILE A 60 16.74 9.33 18.57
C ILE A 60 16.86 8.48 19.86
N ASN A 61 16.89 7.15 19.78
CA ASN A 61 17.12 6.30 20.97
C ASN A 61 18.42 6.59 21.75
N PRO A 62 19.57 6.99 21.15
CA PRO A 62 20.72 7.36 21.98
C PRO A 62 20.47 8.61 22.83
N LEU A 63 19.46 9.43 22.52
CA LEU A 63 19.14 10.69 23.21
C LEU A 63 17.92 10.60 24.15
N TYR A 64 16.95 9.73 23.84
CA TYR A 64 15.71 9.55 24.60
C TYR A 64 15.51 8.04 24.81
N GLY A 65 15.83 7.51 26.00
CA GLY A 65 15.74 6.07 26.33
C GLY A 65 14.31 5.50 26.43
N GLY A 66 13.34 6.08 25.71
CA GLY A 66 11.92 5.74 25.74
C GLY A 66 11.41 5.24 24.39
N ASN A 67 10.46 4.31 24.43
CA ASN A 67 9.83 3.77 23.22
C ASN A 67 8.90 4.83 22.58
N LEU A 68 9.43 5.60 21.63
CA LEU A 68 8.70 6.65 20.89
C LEU A 68 7.51 6.10 20.09
N PHE A 69 7.51 4.80 19.78
CA PHE A 69 6.52 4.19 18.90
C PHE A 69 5.55 3.26 19.65
N SER A 70 4.33 3.76 19.86
CA SER A 70 3.23 2.98 20.44
C SER A 70 2.40 2.30 19.35
N ASN A 71 1.90 1.10 19.63
CA ASN A 71 1.05 0.32 18.71
C ASN A 71 -0.18 1.12 18.25
N ASN A 72 -0.70 2.01 19.09
CA ASN A 72 -1.84 2.87 18.75
C ASN A 72 -1.50 3.91 17.67
N LYS A 73 -0.26 4.44 17.69
CA LYS A 73 0.23 5.39 16.68
C LYS A 73 0.45 4.71 15.33
N ALA A 74 0.94 3.47 15.34
CA ALA A 74 1.09 2.66 14.13
C ALA A 74 -0.27 2.30 13.51
N LYS A 75 -1.29 1.96 14.32
CA LYS A 75 -2.65 1.74 13.79
C LYS A 75 -3.23 2.99 13.15
N MET A 76 -3.02 4.15 13.79
CA MET A 76 -3.51 5.42 13.27
C MET A 76 -2.79 5.85 11.98
N SER A 77 -1.47 5.63 11.86
CA SER A 77 -0.74 5.91 10.61
C SER A 77 -1.25 5.03 9.47
N ILE A 78 -1.47 3.73 9.70
CA ILE A 78 -2.02 2.82 8.69
C ILE A 78 -3.41 3.30 8.20
N LEU A 79 -4.28 3.71 9.11
CA LEU A 79 -5.61 4.24 8.75
C LEU A 79 -5.50 5.53 7.91
N LEU A 80 -4.61 6.45 8.29
CA LEU A 80 -4.38 7.68 7.54
C LEU A 80 -3.82 7.41 6.14
N ILE A 81 -2.91 6.44 6.00
CA ILE A 81 -2.36 6.05 4.69
C ILE A 81 -3.47 5.52 3.79
N TRP A 82 -4.36 4.70 4.32
CA TRP A 82 -5.51 4.18 3.56
C TRP A 82 -6.47 5.29 3.13
N ILE A 83 -6.83 6.20 4.04
CA ILE A 83 -7.71 7.34 3.71
C ILE A 83 -7.04 8.26 2.68
N TYR A 84 -5.75 8.53 2.83
CA TYR A 84 -4.98 9.36 1.90
C TYR A 84 -4.94 8.75 0.49
N CYS A 85 -4.66 7.46 0.38
CA CYS A 85 -4.68 6.78 -0.91
C CYS A 85 -6.09 6.70 -1.51
N LEU A 86 -7.15 6.53 -0.72
CA LEU A 86 -8.53 6.53 -1.24
C LEU A 86 -9.02 7.91 -1.70
N LEU A 87 -8.44 8.98 -1.16
CA LEU A 87 -8.79 10.35 -1.52
C LEU A 87 -8.02 10.85 -2.76
N LEU A 88 -6.87 10.25 -3.04
CA LEU A 88 -6.02 10.53 -4.20
C LEU A 88 -6.59 9.89 -5.48
#